data_AF-A0A7Y6PRA1-F1
#
_entry.id   AF-A0A7Y6PRA1-F1
#
_cell.length_a   1.000
_cell.length_b   1.000
_cell.length_c   1.000
_cell.angle_alpha   90.00
_cell.angle_beta   90.00
_cell.angle_gamma   90.00
#
_symmetry.space_group_name_H-M   'P 1'
#
loop_
_entity.id
_entity.type
_entity.pdbx_description
1 polymer ?
#
loop_
_entity_poly.entity_id
_entity_poly.type
_entity_poly.pdbx_seq_one_letter_code
_entity_poly.pdbx_strand_id
1 'polypeptide(L)'
;MRAALLVLWFGTGFVVGCGGDDGGNAAADASGDAFESTCGHPGDQGNDKGIGKFCTGLSDCSGNMDAVLCSSLGDPTTHFCTRTCPMGDSSVCGTGAECTCNDNNQCGCTPTVCL
;
A
#
# COMPACT_ATOMS: atom_id res chain seq x y z
N MET A 1 -33.20 -50.26 9.37
CA MET A 1 -32.76 -49.04 10.08
C MET A 1 -32.13 -48.12 9.05
N ARG A 2 -32.53 -46.83 9.05
CA ARG A 2 -31.88 -45.59 8.52
C ARG A 2 -30.50 -45.77 7.83
N ALA A 3 -30.08 -45.09 6.76
CA ALA A 3 -30.52 -43.94 5.94
C ALA A 3 -29.56 -43.93 4.70
N ALA A 4 -30.03 -43.73 3.47
CA ALA A 4 -30.03 -42.48 2.66
C ALA A 4 -28.65 -41.79 2.45
N LEU A 5 -28.21 -41.74 1.18
CA LEU A 5 -27.41 -40.72 0.45
C LEU A 5 -26.85 -41.41 -0.83
N LEU A 6 -27.52 -41.45 -2.00
CA LEU A 6 -27.66 -40.39 -3.03
C LEU A 6 -26.37 -39.55 -3.15
N VAL A 7 -25.63 -39.53 -4.26
CA VAL A 7 -26.01 -38.88 -5.53
C VAL A 7 -25.32 -39.53 -6.76
N LEU A 8 -26.09 -39.56 -7.86
CA LEU A 8 -25.85 -40.06 -9.23
C LEU A 8 -24.62 -39.42 -9.92
N TRP A 9 -23.73 -40.16 -10.60
CA TRP A 9 -23.74 -40.81 -11.93
C TRP A 9 -23.74 -39.89 -13.18
N PHE A 10 -22.88 -40.29 -14.13
CA PHE A 10 -22.57 -39.82 -15.50
C PHE A 10 -21.64 -38.60 -15.63
N GLY A 11 -20.57 -38.60 -16.43
CA GLY A 11 -20.09 -39.57 -17.41
C GLY A 11 -19.36 -38.85 -18.56
N THR A 12 -18.25 -39.44 -19.01
CA THR A 12 -17.59 -39.29 -20.33
C THR A 12 -16.93 -37.95 -20.74
N GLY A 13 -15.58 -37.96 -20.73
CA GLY A 13 -14.79 -37.76 -21.95
C GLY A 13 -13.86 -36.54 -22.05
N PHE A 14 -12.60 -36.82 -22.38
CA PHE A 14 -11.77 -36.17 -23.43
C PHE A 14 -10.45 -35.47 -23.01
N VAL A 15 -9.39 -35.88 -23.74
CA VAL A 15 -8.00 -35.37 -23.93
C VAL A 15 -6.95 -35.59 -22.83
N VAL A 16 -6.09 -36.60 -23.03
CA VAL A 16 -4.66 -36.53 -22.65
C VAL A 16 -3.95 -35.71 -23.72
N GLY A 17 -3.48 -34.52 -23.35
CA GLY A 17 -2.58 -33.69 -24.14
C GLY A 17 -1.43 -33.26 -23.23
N CYS A 18 -0.22 -33.70 -23.56
CA CYS A 18 1.00 -33.25 -22.89
C CYS A 18 1.49 -31.99 -23.64
N GLY A 19 1.44 -30.84 -22.98
CA GLY A 19 2.04 -29.59 -23.43
C GLY A 19 2.35 -28.78 -22.19
N GLY A 20 3.65 -28.62 -21.89
CA GLY A 20 4.08 -27.70 -20.84
C GLY A 20 3.84 -26.28 -21.29
N ASP A 21 3.46 -25.41 -20.35
CA ASP A 21 3.64 -23.96 -20.39
C ASP A 21 3.29 -23.40 -19.00
N ASP A 22 4.07 -22.40 -18.59
CA ASP A 22 4.28 -21.94 -17.22
C ASP A 22 3.02 -21.43 -16.48
N GLY A 23 2.66 -22.11 -15.39
CA GLY A 23 1.50 -21.78 -14.55
C GLY A 23 1.88 -21.08 -13.25
N GLY A 24 2.39 -19.85 -13.34
CA GLY A 24 2.54 -18.92 -12.20
C GLY A 24 1.34 -17.98 -12.14
N ASN A 25 0.42 -18.25 -11.22
CA ASN A 25 -0.90 -17.63 -11.12
C ASN A 25 -0.85 -16.26 -10.41
N ALA A 26 -1.50 -15.26 -11.03
CA ALA A 26 -2.06 -14.02 -10.47
C ALA A 26 -1.11 -12.88 -10.04
N ALA A 27 -1.11 -11.81 -10.83
CA ALA A 27 -1.70 -10.52 -10.41
C ALA A 27 -2.09 -9.72 -11.65
N ALA A 28 -3.36 -9.33 -11.70
CA ALA A 28 -3.96 -8.59 -12.80
C ALA A 28 -3.31 -7.22 -13.00
N ASP A 29 -3.27 -6.83 -14.27
CA ASP A 29 -2.93 -5.52 -14.79
C ASP A 29 -3.64 -4.38 -14.04
N ALA A 30 -2.87 -3.39 -13.60
CA ALA A 30 -3.37 -2.06 -13.26
C ALA A 30 -2.56 -1.00 -14.01
N SER A 31 -2.65 -1.02 -15.34
CA SER A 31 -2.49 0.20 -16.13
C SER A 31 -3.84 0.89 -16.21
N GLY A 32 -4.08 1.83 -15.30
CA GLY A 32 -5.25 2.70 -15.27
C GLY A 32 -4.95 3.80 -14.26
N ASP A 33 -4.47 4.94 -14.75
CA ASP A 33 -4.18 6.14 -13.97
C ASP A 33 -3.11 5.93 -12.88
N ALA A 34 -1.88 5.65 -13.29
CA ALA A 34 -0.74 5.70 -12.37
C ALA A 34 -0.69 7.09 -11.73
N PHE A 35 -0.98 7.18 -10.42
CA PHE A 35 -0.65 8.38 -9.66
C PHE A 35 0.85 8.60 -9.85
N GLU A 36 1.22 9.62 -10.61
CA GLU A 36 2.62 9.95 -10.88
C GLU A 36 3.17 10.58 -9.60
N SER A 37 3.49 9.72 -8.64
CA SER A 37 4.07 10.14 -7.39
C SER A 37 5.58 10.03 -7.45
N THR A 38 6.27 11.11 -7.09
CA THR A 38 7.72 11.13 -6.92
C THR A 38 8.13 10.29 -5.72
N CYS A 39 7.24 10.13 -4.72
CA CYS A 39 7.40 9.16 -3.65
C CYS A 39 6.08 8.74 -2.97
N GLY A 40 5.98 7.46 -2.63
CA GLY A 40 4.78 6.81 -2.10
C GLY A 40 3.99 6.15 -3.22
N HIS A 41 3.95 4.82 -3.22
CA HIS A 41 3.34 4.02 -4.29
C HIS A 41 2.22 3.13 -3.75
N PRO A 42 1.17 2.85 -4.56
CA PRO A 42 0.12 1.92 -4.18
C PRO A 42 0.68 0.58 -3.65
N GLY A 43 0.28 0.20 -2.45
CA GLY A 43 0.77 -0.99 -1.75
C GLY A 43 1.78 -0.71 -0.64
N ASP A 44 2.35 0.50 -0.56
CA ASP A 44 3.21 0.90 0.55
C ASP A 44 2.42 0.89 1.87
N GLN A 45 2.91 0.13 2.85
CA GLN A 45 2.26 -0.02 4.15
C GLN A 45 2.74 1.02 5.18
N GLY A 46 3.89 1.64 4.93
CA GLY A 46 4.57 2.51 5.87
C GLY A 46 5.28 1.77 7.00
N ASN A 47 5.89 2.53 7.91
CA ASN A 47 6.62 2.02 9.07
C ASN A 47 5.69 1.69 10.26
N ASP A 48 6.28 1.45 11.43
CA ASP A 48 5.59 1.13 12.69
C ASP A 48 4.58 2.20 13.15
N LYS A 49 4.67 3.43 12.63
CA LYS A 49 3.76 4.55 12.90
C LYS A 49 2.80 4.85 11.74
N GLY A 50 2.87 4.06 10.67
CA GLY A 50 2.13 4.28 9.43
C GLY A 50 2.71 5.39 8.54
N ILE A 51 3.91 5.89 8.84
CA ILE A 51 4.60 6.88 7.99
C ILE A 51 5.09 6.17 6.73
N GLY A 52 4.80 6.74 5.56
CA GLY A 52 5.14 6.11 4.27
C GLY A 52 4.05 5.24 3.69
N LYS A 53 2.92 5.03 4.39
CA LYS A 53 1.77 4.33 3.84
C LYS A 53 1.19 5.10 2.66
N PHE A 54 0.89 4.45 1.54
CA PHE A 54 0.31 5.17 0.40
C PHE A 54 -1.04 5.83 0.73
N CYS A 55 -1.24 7.05 0.23
CA CYS A 55 -2.50 7.78 0.38
C CYS A 55 -2.86 8.56 -0.88
N THR A 56 -4.16 8.57 -1.18
CA THR A 56 -4.76 9.45 -2.20
C THR A 56 -5.41 10.69 -1.56
N GLY A 57 -5.76 10.59 -0.27
CA GLY A 57 -6.20 11.72 0.54
C GLY A 57 -6.13 11.43 2.04
N LEU A 58 -6.60 12.39 2.85
CA LEU A 58 -6.60 12.33 4.32
C LEU A 58 -7.29 11.08 4.90
N SER A 59 -8.36 10.61 4.25
CA SER A 59 -9.14 9.47 4.73
C SER A 59 -8.32 8.16 4.75
N ASP A 60 -7.35 8.01 3.84
CA ASP A 60 -6.50 6.81 3.75
C ASP A 60 -5.54 6.69 4.94
N CYS A 61 -5.23 7.83 5.57
CA CYS A 61 -4.37 7.98 6.74
C CYS A 61 -5.15 8.00 8.06
N SER A 62 -6.48 8.13 8.03
CA SER A 62 -7.31 8.29 9.23
C SER A 62 -7.37 7.05 10.14
N GLY A 63 -6.99 5.88 9.62
CA GLY A 63 -6.84 4.64 10.40
C GLY A 63 -5.51 4.54 11.16
N ASN A 64 -4.56 5.43 10.90
CA ASN A 64 -3.28 5.48 11.61
C ASN A 64 -3.41 6.42 12.81
N MET A 65 -3.00 5.99 14.00
CA MET A 65 -3.03 6.85 15.20
C MET A 65 -1.98 7.97 15.16
N ASP A 66 -0.89 7.76 14.41
CA ASP A 66 0.25 8.69 14.35
C ASP A 66 0.31 9.46 13.02
N ALA A 67 0.31 8.75 11.90
CA ALA A 67 0.43 9.29 10.54
C ALA A 67 -0.94 9.66 9.94
N VAL A 68 -1.56 10.74 10.43
CA VAL A 68 -2.93 11.15 10.06
C VAL A 68 -3.03 12.06 8.83
N LEU A 69 -1.92 12.60 8.34
CA LEU A 69 -1.88 13.53 7.22
C LEU A 69 -1.45 12.80 5.94
N CYS A 70 -1.93 13.23 4.79
CA CYS A 70 -1.39 12.79 3.51
C CYS A 70 -0.42 13.85 2.98
N SER A 71 0.77 13.44 2.52
CA SER A 71 1.82 14.34 2.05
C SER A 71 1.38 15.19 0.85
N SER A 72 0.41 14.70 0.06
CA SER A 72 -0.22 15.41 -1.05
C SER A 72 -0.83 16.76 -0.68
N LEU A 73 -1.13 17.01 0.60
CA LEU A 73 -1.59 18.31 1.11
C LEU A 73 -0.49 19.37 1.11
N GLY A 74 0.76 18.96 1.35
CA GLY A 74 1.93 19.84 1.41
C GLY A 74 2.75 19.81 0.13
N ASP A 75 2.78 18.68 -0.56
CA ASP A 75 3.45 18.47 -1.84
C ASP A 75 2.59 17.58 -2.74
N PRO A 76 1.95 18.13 -3.80
CA PRO A 76 1.05 17.39 -4.66
C PRO A 76 1.73 16.28 -5.48
N THR A 77 3.06 16.18 -5.45
CA THR A 77 3.82 15.15 -6.15
C THR A 77 4.07 13.90 -5.29
N THR A 78 3.81 13.95 -3.98
CA THR A 78 4.04 12.82 -3.08
C THR A 78 2.74 12.29 -2.49
N HIS A 79 2.67 10.98 -2.29
CA HIS A 79 1.43 10.29 -1.89
C HIS A 79 1.68 9.30 -0.75
N PHE A 80 2.12 9.80 0.40
CA PHE A 80 2.32 8.99 1.60
C PHE A 80 1.75 9.62 2.87
N CYS A 81 1.31 8.78 3.79
CA CYS A 81 0.87 9.20 5.11
C CYS A 81 2.06 9.72 5.90
N THR A 82 1.88 10.88 6.51
CA THR A 82 2.86 11.63 7.26
C THR A 82 2.21 12.20 8.52
N ARG A 83 3.03 12.81 9.36
CA ARG A 83 2.60 13.61 10.50
C ARG A 83 3.53 14.80 10.67
N THR A 84 3.06 15.81 11.39
CA THR A 84 3.92 16.92 11.78
C THR A 84 4.97 16.47 12.79
N CYS A 85 6.16 17.04 12.69
CA CYS A 85 7.27 16.77 13.59
C CYS A 85 7.93 18.08 14.05
N PRO A 86 8.56 18.13 15.25
CA PRO A 86 9.41 19.23 15.63
C PRO A 86 10.70 19.21 14.79
N MET A 87 11.14 20.37 14.30
CA MET A 87 12.41 20.47 13.56
C MET A 87 13.56 19.89 14.39
N GLY A 88 14.28 18.91 13.84
CA GLY A 88 15.39 18.25 14.51
C GLY A 88 15.03 17.07 15.41
N ASP A 89 13.75 16.70 15.52
CA ASP A 89 13.33 15.49 16.22
C ASP A 89 12.74 14.46 15.24
N SER A 90 13.54 13.46 14.88
CA SER A 90 13.12 12.33 14.05
C SER A 90 12.51 11.17 14.85
N SER A 91 12.60 11.22 16.18
CA SER A 91 12.07 10.16 17.07
C SER A 91 10.56 10.00 16.93
N VAL A 92 9.85 11.10 16.64
CA VAL A 92 8.40 11.09 16.39
C VAL A 92 7.99 10.41 15.08
N CYS A 93 8.92 10.28 14.12
CA CYS A 93 8.67 9.72 12.80
C CYS A 93 8.77 8.19 12.75
N GLY A 94 9.41 7.58 13.75
CA GLY A 94 9.60 6.13 13.81
C GLY A 94 10.72 5.64 12.88
N THR A 95 10.76 4.34 12.65
CA THR A 95 11.88 3.72 11.92
C THR A 95 11.86 4.10 10.44
N GLY A 96 13.01 4.46 9.86
CA GLY A 96 13.13 4.71 8.42
C GLY A 96 12.40 5.96 7.93
N ALA A 97 12.24 6.97 8.79
CA ALA A 97 11.68 8.26 8.42
C ALA A 97 12.44 9.39 9.13
N GLU A 98 12.56 10.53 8.46
CA GLU A 98 13.22 11.73 8.98
C GLU A 98 12.26 12.93 8.98
N CYS A 99 12.48 13.86 9.91
CA CYS A 99 11.70 15.09 9.97
C CYS A 99 12.26 16.10 8.97
N THR A 100 11.51 16.38 7.90
CA THR A 100 11.90 17.32 6.84
C THR A 100 11.00 18.55 6.89
N CYS A 101 11.58 19.74 6.75
CA CYS A 101 10.85 21.01 6.81
C CYS A 101 10.90 21.74 5.48
N ASN A 102 9.78 22.36 5.08
CA ASN A 102 9.78 23.32 3.99
C ASN A 102 10.30 24.70 4.45
N ASP A 103 10.44 25.64 3.50
CA ASP A 103 10.92 27.01 3.76
C ASP A 103 10.04 27.81 4.74
N ASN A 104 8.81 27.37 5.00
CA ASN A 104 7.88 27.99 5.95
C ASN A 104 7.94 27.35 7.34
N ASN A 105 8.99 26.56 7.63
CA ASN A 105 9.16 25.80 8.87
C ASN A 105 7.99 24.82 9.15
N GLN A 106 7.26 24.39 8.13
CA GLN A 106 6.28 23.31 8.26
C GLN A 106 7.02 22.00 8.05
N CYS A 107 7.12 21.23 9.13
CA CYS A 107 7.90 20.01 9.15
C CYS A 107 6.99 18.78 9.16
N GLY A 108 7.32 17.81 8.32
CA GLY A 108 6.64 16.53 8.21
C GLY A 108 7.62 15.37 8.26
N CYS A 109 7.14 14.22 8.72
CA CYS A 109 7.90 12.99 8.68
C CYS A 109 7.91 12.42 7.26
N THR A 110 9.09 12.36 6.65
CA THR A 110 9.31 11.85 5.30
C THR A 110 10.04 10.52 5.38
N PRO A 111 9.55 9.46 4.72
CA PRO A 111 10.28 8.19 4.64
C PRO A 111 11.67 8.41 4.04
N THR A 112 12.70 7.74 4.55
CA THR A 112 14.07 7.89 4.01
C THR A 112 14.21 7.42 2.57
N VAL A 113 13.28 6.61 2.08
CA VAL A 113 13.22 6.21 0.66
C VAL A 113 12.77 7.36 -0.27
N CYS A 114 12.24 8.44 0.31
CA CYS A 114 11.77 9.64 -0.39
C CYS A 114 12.73 10.82 -0.31
N LEU A 115 13.89 10.68 0.35
CA LEU A 115 14.91 11.71 0.55
C LEU A 115 16.15 11.39 -0.29
#